data_AF-A0AAN8WQL2-F1
#
_entry.id   AF-A0AAN8WQL2-F1
#
_cell.length_a   1.000
_cell.length_b   1.000
_cell.length_c   1.000
_cell.angle_alpha   90.00
_cell.angle_beta   90.00
_cell.angle_gamma   90.00
#
_symmetry.space_group_name_H-M   'P 1'
#
loop_
_entity.id
_entity.type
_entity.pdbx_description
1 polymer ?
#
loop_
_entity_poly.entity_id
_entity_poly.type
_entity_poly.pdbx_seq_one_letter_code
_entity_poly.pdbx_strand_id
1 'polypeptide(L)'
;MFRGQVWNTQGRLEPENQSSCPITGEYTGVIPDAKELCARLYSDCHDPQHMYYTVSSCFNASEVYEEREYRCLGQWSEGGVMYTFTHRHDVNIYECFAGVVVNSHEIFIIEAGTSCQRGLQPLADGMKLVRQATCSEIEAKQPTTPPPTDPSSRPPWWPPTTTNPWLKKSSTSTDHPTWNNEISRAAHASSAPQSVTLWTRLAAAVSAILV
;
A
#
# COMPACT_ATOMS: atom_id res chain seq x y z
N MET A 1 -7.76 -6.24 -11.86
CA MET A 1 -7.51 -7.34 -12.83
C MET A 1 -8.84 -7.95 -13.27
N PHE A 2 -9.03 -8.22 -14.57
CA PHE A 2 -10.26 -8.80 -15.11
C PHE A 2 -10.31 -10.32 -14.92
N ARG A 3 -11.37 -10.85 -14.28
CA ARG A 3 -11.74 -12.28 -14.34
C ARG A 3 -13.23 -12.41 -14.67
N GLY A 4 -13.55 -12.85 -15.89
CA GLY A 4 -14.91 -13.20 -16.32
C GLY A 4 -15.82 -12.04 -16.76
N GLN A 5 -17.14 -12.29 -16.80
CA GLN A 5 -18.20 -11.37 -17.28
C GLN A 5 -18.88 -10.54 -16.18
N VAL A 6 -18.38 -10.56 -14.94
CA VAL A 6 -18.99 -9.85 -13.80
C VAL A 6 -18.05 -8.78 -13.30
N TRP A 7 -18.59 -7.57 -13.10
CA TRP A 7 -17.89 -6.46 -12.47
C TRP A 7 -17.59 -6.80 -11.01
N ASN A 8 -16.36 -7.20 -10.72
CA ASN A 8 -15.86 -7.34 -9.36
C ASN A 8 -14.78 -6.29 -9.10
N THR A 9 -15.06 -5.37 -8.18
CA THR A 9 -14.05 -4.47 -7.62
C THR A 9 -13.05 -5.33 -6.84
N GLN A 10 -11.74 -5.18 -7.10
CA GLN A 10 -10.74 -6.07 -6.51
C GLN A 10 -10.74 -6.10 -4.98
N GLY A 11 -11.10 -5.00 -4.32
CA GLY A 11 -11.26 -4.96 -2.86
C GLY A 11 -12.34 -5.91 -2.30
N ARG A 12 -13.21 -6.48 -3.13
CA ARG A 12 -14.27 -7.42 -2.71
C ARG A 12 -13.84 -8.88 -2.76
N LEU A 13 -12.87 -9.24 -3.60
CA LEU A 13 -12.51 -10.65 -3.83
C LEU A 13 -11.32 -11.10 -3.00
N GLU A 14 -10.35 -10.22 -2.76
CA GLU A 14 -9.15 -10.55 -1.98
C GLU A 14 -8.72 -9.35 -1.12
N PRO A 15 -9.41 -9.08 0.01
CA PRO A 15 -8.99 -8.04 0.95
C PRO A 15 -7.58 -8.28 1.53
N GLU A 16 -7.11 -9.54 1.47
CA GLU A 16 -5.85 -10.01 2.05
C GLU A 16 -4.66 -9.93 1.08
N ASN A 17 -4.89 -9.68 -0.21
CA ASN A 17 -3.81 -9.57 -1.18
C ASN A 17 -3.32 -8.12 -1.24
N GLN A 18 -2.61 -7.74 -0.18
CA GLN A 18 -2.07 -6.41 -0.02
C GLN A 18 -1.10 -6.09 -1.17
N SER A 19 -1.28 -4.95 -1.84
CA SER A 19 -0.48 -4.61 -3.01
C SER A 19 0.87 -4.02 -2.61
N SER A 20 1.96 -4.66 -3.04
CA SER A 20 3.28 -4.06 -2.95
C SER A 20 3.37 -2.77 -3.77
N CYS A 21 4.16 -1.82 -3.29
CA CYS A 21 4.57 -0.65 -4.05
C CYS A 21 5.38 -1.07 -5.30
N PRO A 22 5.26 -0.31 -6.41
CA PRO A 22 5.84 -0.69 -7.70
C PRO A 22 7.37 -0.57 -7.76
N ILE A 23 7.98 0.13 -6.81
CA ILE A 23 9.42 0.36 -6.75
C ILE A 23 9.96 -0.24 -5.45
N THR A 24 11.23 -0.62 -5.46
CA THR A 24 11.91 -1.24 -4.31
C THR A 24 13.31 -0.67 -4.18
N GLY A 25 13.76 -0.43 -2.95
CA GLY A 25 15.03 0.22 -2.66
C GLY A 25 14.88 1.73 -2.45
N GLU A 26 15.99 2.44 -2.57
CA GLU A 26 16.11 3.86 -2.29
C GLU A 26 16.48 4.63 -3.56
N TYR A 27 15.78 5.73 -3.79
CA TYR A 27 15.94 6.62 -4.93
C TYR A 27 16.03 8.08 -4.48
N THR A 28 16.78 8.89 -5.20
CA THR A 28 16.86 10.34 -4.97
C THR A 28 16.82 11.12 -6.27
N GLY A 29 16.37 12.37 -6.22
CA GLY A 29 16.38 13.27 -7.37
C GLY A 29 16.11 14.71 -6.97
N VAL A 30 16.33 15.62 -7.90
CA VAL A 30 16.11 17.06 -7.71
C VAL A 30 14.67 17.39 -8.08
N ILE A 31 13.99 18.19 -7.25
CA ILE A 31 12.62 18.62 -7.53
C ILE A 31 12.63 19.59 -8.72
N PRO A 32 11.83 19.36 -9.77
CA PRO A 32 11.85 20.18 -10.98
C PRO A 32 11.65 21.68 -10.73
N ASP A 33 10.71 22.05 -9.87
CA ASP A 33 10.33 23.44 -9.60
C ASP A 33 11.15 24.10 -8.48
N ALA A 34 11.93 23.31 -7.73
CA ALA A 34 12.73 23.78 -6.61
C ALA A 34 14.10 23.09 -6.63
N LYS A 35 15.04 23.65 -7.40
CA LYS A 35 16.34 23.01 -7.68
C LYS A 35 17.26 22.84 -6.46
N GLU A 36 17.01 23.59 -5.39
CA GLU A 36 17.74 23.47 -4.13
C GLU A 36 17.19 22.34 -3.23
N LEU A 37 16.05 21.75 -3.62
CA LEU A 37 15.38 20.69 -2.89
C LEU A 37 15.55 19.36 -3.61
N CYS A 38 15.88 18.36 -2.81
CA CYS A 38 16.04 16.99 -3.23
C CYS A 38 14.94 16.14 -2.61
N ALA A 39 14.35 15.28 -3.43
CA ALA A 39 13.43 14.26 -3.01
C ALA A 39 14.19 12.95 -2.76
N ARG A 40 13.82 12.27 -1.69
CA ARG A 40 14.20 10.89 -1.40
C ARG A 40 12.94 10.05 -1.39
N LEU A 41 12.97 8.93 -2.10
CA LEU A 41 11.87 7.97 -2.18
C LEU A 41 12.43 6.59 -1.85
N TYR A 42 11.91 5.95 -0.82
CA TYR A 42 12.31 4.59 -0.49
C TYR A 42 11.12 3.73 -0.10
N SER A 43 11.16 2.46 -0.47
CA SER A 43 10.16 1.47 -0.05
C SER A 43 10.71 0.63 1.09
N ASP A 44 9.87 0.27 2.04
CA ASP A 44 10.28 -0.62 3.13
C ASP A 44 10.54 -2.02 2.55
N CYS A 45 11.76 -2.51 2.76
CA CYS A 45 12.18 -3.80 2.25
C CYS A 45 11.56 -4.98 3.04
N HIS A 46 11.10 -4.74 4.26
CA HIS A 46 10.43 -5.73 5.10
C HIS A 46 8.90 -5.65 4.95
N ASP A 47 8.38 -4.45 4.68
CA ASP A 47 6.96 -4.20 4.44
C ASP A 47 6.74 -3.54 3.06
N PRO A 48 6.68 -4.33 1.98
CA PRO A 48 6.70 -3.81 0.61
C PRO A 48 5.45 -2.99 0.24
N GLN A 49 4.47 -2.85 1.14
CA GLN A 49 3.31 -1.97 0.95
C GLN A 49 3.58 -0.54 1.39
N HIS A 50 4.64 -0.30 2.16
CA HIS A 50 4.94 1.01 2.70
C HIS A 50 6.07 1.67 1.91
N MET A 51 5.84 2.93 1.57
CA MET A 51 6.76 3.78 0.84
C MET A 51 6.83 5.13 1.51
N TYR A 52 8.02 5.69 1.56
CA TYR A 52 8.31 6.94 2.24
C TYR A 52 8.89 7.93 1.26
N TYR A 53 8.41 9.16 1.34
CA TYR A 53 8.86 10.27 0.54
C TYR A 53 9.31 11.40 1.45
N THR A 54 10.53 11.90 1.23
CA THR A 54 11.10 12.99 2.01
C THR A 54 11.60 14.08 1.08
N VAL A 55 11.35 15.33 1.43
CA VAL A 55 11.94 16.51 0.78
C VAL A 55 12.93 17.15 1.73
N SER A 56 14.17 17.31 1.30
CA SER A 56 15.24 17.95 2.08
C SER A 56 16.10 18.86 1.21
N SER A 57 16.94 19.67 1.84
CA SER A 57 17.93 20.49 1.13
C SER A 57 18.93 19.59 0.41
N CYS A 58 19.18 19.84 -0.87
CA CYS A 58 20.19 19.11 -1.64
C CYS A 58 21.61 19.29 -1.07
N PHE A 59 21.87 20.40 -0.38
CA PHE A 59 23.17 20.67 0.26
C PHE A 59 23.27 20.07 1.66
N ASN A 60 22.13 19.95 2.35
CA ASN A 60 22.08 19.43 3.71
C ASN A 60 20.86 18.54 3.93
N ALA A 61 21.05 17.22 3.81
CA ALA A 61 19.97 16.25 3.97
C ALA A 61 19.34 16.23 5.38
N SER A 62 19.99 16.83 6.39
CA SER A 62 19.38 16.95 7.73
C SER A 62 18.31 18.05 7.80
N GLU A 63 18.29 18.97 6.85
CA GLU A 63 17.26 20.00 6.74
C GLU A 63 16.08 19.44 5.95
N VAL A 64 15.17 18.80 6.67
CA VAL A 64 13.98 18.15 6.11
C VAL A 64 12.81 19.14 6.15
N TYR A 65 12.17 19.32 4.99
CA TYR A 65 11.02 20.20 4.81
C TYR A 65 9.69 19.44 4.78
N GLU A 66 9.73 18.18 4.33
CA GLU A 66 8.53 17.35 4.25
C GLU A 66 8.87 15.87 4.41
N GLU A 67 7.99 15.15 5.11
CA GLU A 67 8.02 13.70 5.25
C GLU A 67 6.60 13.16 5.03
N ARG A 68 6.47 12.16 4.16
CA ARG A 68 5.20 11.52 3.84
C ARG A 68 5.36 10.00 3.90
N GLU A 69 4.37 9.35 4.50
CA GLU A 69 4.26 7.90 4.57
C GLU A 69 3.05 7.45 3.74
N TYR A 70 3.30 6.54 2.81
CA TYR A 70 2.30 5.99 1.91
C TYR A 70 2.15 4.49 2.11
N ARG A 71 0.91 4.02 2.11
CA ARG A 71 0.56 2.63 1.88
C ARG A 71 0.04 2.45 0.46
N CYS A 72 0.67 1.58 -0.31
CA CYS A 72 0.22 1.22 -1.66
C CYS A 72 -1.03 0.31 -1.59
N LEU A 73 -2.07 0.69 -2.33
CA LEU A 73 -3.37 0.01 -2.34
C LEU A 73 -3.71 -0.66 -3.68
N GLY A 74 -3.05 -0.25 -4.75
CA GLY A 74 -3.19 -0.88 -6.04
C GLY A 74 -2.31 -0.24 -7.09
N GLN A 75 -2.08 -1.00 -8.16
CA GLN A 75 -1.33 -0.55 -9.31
C GLN A 75 -1.98 -1.04 -10.60
N TRP A 76 -1.87 -0.25 -11.66
CA TRP A 76 -2.20 -0.68 -13.01
C TRP A 76 -1.27 0.01 -14.00
N SER A 77 -1.11 -0.59 -15.17
CA SER A 77 -0.32 -0.02 -16.26
C SER A 77 -1.20 0.30 -17.44
N GLU A 78 -1.00 1.47 -18.04
CA GLU A 78 -1.74 1.94 -19.20
C GLU A 78 -0.82 2.80 -20.07
N GLY A 79 -0.71 2.48 -21.36
CA GLY A 79 0.15 3.23 -22.29
C GLY A 79 1.63 3.26 -21.91
N GLY A 80 2.14 2.23 -21.22
CA GLY A 80 3.52 2.19 -20.72
C GLY A 80 3.78 3.01 -19.44
N VAL A 81 2.73 3.64 -18.87
CA VAL A 81 2.80 4.34 -17.59
C VAL A 81 2.22 3.45 -16.50
N MET A 82 2.95 3.30 -15.41
CA MET A 82 2.47 2.66 -14.18
C MET A 82 1.77 3.71 -13.33
N TYR A 83 0.56 3.42 -12.91
CA TYR A 83 -0.17 4.22 -11.94
C TYR A 83 -0.26 3.48 -10.63
N THR A 84 -0.13 4.21 -9.53
CA THR A 84 -0.14 3.65 -8.18
C THR A 84 -1.10 4.45 -7.32
N PHE A 85 -2.08 3.75 -6.77
CA PHE A 85 -3.03 4.31 -5.82
C PHE A 85 -2.51 4.08 -4.40
N THR A 86 -2.43 5.15 -3.63
CA THR A 86 -1.83 5.13 -2.29
C THR A 86 -2.75 5.77 -1.26
N HIS A 87 -2.59 5.35 -0.01
CA HIS A 87 -3.14 6.01 1.16
C HIS A 87 -2.01 6.69 1.92
N ARG A 88 -2.14 8.00 2.14
CA ARG A 88 -1.19 8.81 2.87
C ARG A 88 -1.54 8.77 4.36
N HIS A 89 -0.66 8.18 5.17
CA HIS A 89 -0.99 7.75 6.54
C HIS A 89 -1.07 8.92 7.53
N ASP A 90 -0.25 9.95 7.36
CA ASP A 90 -0.17 11.13 8.24
C ASP A 90 -1.44 12.01 8.21
N VAL A 91 -2.05 12.18 7.03
CA VAL A 91 -3.21 13.07 6.83
C VAL A 91 -4.49 12.32 6.40
N ASN A 92 -4.44 11.00 6.29
CA ASN A 92 -5.57 10.13 5.94
C ASN A 92 -6.29 10.51 4.63
N ILE A 93 -5.51 10.77 3.57
CA ILE A 93 -6.02 11.05 2.23
C ILE A 93 -5.52 10.02 1.23
N TYR A 94 -6.15 9.97 0.07
CA TYR A 94 -5.76 9.11 -1.03
C TYR A 94 -5.10 9.93 -2.14
N GLU A 95 -3.96 9.45 -2.60
CA GLU A 95 -3.17 10.10 -3.64
C GLU A 95 -2.73 9.06 -4.67
N CYS A 96 -2.63 9.49 -5.91
CA CYS A 96 -2.15 8.67 -7.01
C CYS A 96 -0.83 9.20 -7.53
N PHE A 97 0.03 8.29 -7.94
CA PHE A 97 1.26 8.60 -8.67
C PHE A 97 1.21 7.93 -10.03
N ALA A 98 1.79 8.60 -11.03
CA ALA A 98 2.06 8.01 -12.33
C ALA A 98 3.57 8.00 -12.56
N GLY A 99 4.10 6.92 -13.12
CA GLY A 99 5.53 6.79 -13.33
C GLY A 99 5.94 5.82 -14.41
N VAL A 100 7.20 5.93 -14.83
CA VAL A 100 7.84 5.07 -15.81
C VAL A 100 9.17 4.61 -15.25
N VAL A 101 9.43 3.30 -15.32
CA VAL A 101 10.73 2.71 -15.02
C VAL A 101 11.50 2.62 -16.34
N VAL A 102 12.52 3.46 -16.50
CA VAL A 102 13.34 3.47 -17.73
C VAL A 102 14.29 2.28 -17.72
N ASN A 103 14.92 2.04 -16.58
CA ASN A 103 15.79 0.90 -16.33
C ASN A 103 15.87 0.65 -14.82
N SER A 104 16.77 -0.23 -14.38
CA SER A 104 16.89 -0.55 -12.95
C SER A 104 17.39 0.62 -12.08
N HIS A 105 18.05 1.62 -12.66
CA HIS A 105 18.63 2.76 -11.97
C HIS A 105 17.80 4.04 -12.05
N GLU A 106 16.98 4.20 -13.09
CA GLU A 106 16.29 5.46 -13.37
C GLU A 106 14.79 5.27 -13.51
N ILE A 107 14.05 6.09 -12.77
CA ILE A 107 12.59 6.17 -12.83
C ILE A 107 12.16 7.63 -12.97
N PHE A 108 10.96 7.84 -13.50
CA PHE A 108 10.31 9.13 -13.54
C PHE A 108 8.95 9.01 -12.88
N ILE A 109 8.61 9.96 -11.99
CA ILE A 109 7.33 9.96 -11.30
C ILE A 109 6.69 11.35 -11.33
N ILE A 110 5.36 11.40 -11.34
CA ILE A 110 4.56 12.61 -11.24
C ILE A 110 3.33 12.34 -10.38
N GLU A 111 2.87 13.35 -9.65
CA GLU A 111 1.60 13.29 -8.91
C GLU A 111 0.43 13.23 -9.91
N ALA A 112 -0.51 12.31 -9.68
CA ALA A 112 -1.69 12.07 -10.51
C ALA A 112 -3.00 12.43 -9.80
N GLY A 113 -2.91 13.24 -8.73
CA GLY A 113 -4.03 13.72 -7.93
C GLY A 113 -4.73 12.61 -7.15
N THR A 114 -5.93 12.90 -6.63
CA THR A 114 -6.71 11.97 -5.79
C THR A 114 -7.55 10.96 -6.58
N SER A 115 -7.73 11.20 -7.89
CA SER A 115 -8.57 10.38 -8.79
C SER A 115 -7.78 9.73 -9.92
N CYS A 116 -6.45 9.72 -9.81
CA CYS A 116 -5.54 9.05 -10.73
C CYS A 116 -5.73 9.50 -12.19
N GLN A 117 -5.49 10.79 -12.42
CA GLN A 117 -5.61 11.41 -13.73
C GLN A 117 -4.80 10.63 -14.77
N ARG A 118 -5.46 10.29 -15.88
CA ARG A 118 -4.88 9.51 -16.98
C ARG A 118 -4.20 10.40 -18.01
N GLY A 119 -3.37 9.78 -18.85
CA GLY A 119 -2.72 10.45 -19.99
C GLY A 119 -1.55 11.35 -19.60
N LEU A 120 -1.02 11.17 -18.38
CA LEU A 120 0.16 11.89 -17.91
C LEU A 120 1.41 11.42 -18.66
N GLN A 121 2.41 12.29 -18.78
CA GLN A 121 3.69 12.02 -19.44
C GLN A 121 4.85 12.12 -18.45
N PRO A 122 5.10 11.10 -17.59
CA PRO A 122 6.15 11.17 -16.57
C PRO A 122 7.56 11.45 -17.13
N LEU A 123 7.86 10.99 -18.35
CA LEU A 123 9.16 11.25 -18.97
C LEU A 123 9.38 12.72 -19.37
N ALA A 124 8.30 13.46 -19.64
CA ALA A 124 8.35 14.87 -20.04
C ALA A 124 8.21 15.80 -18.84
N ASP A 125 7.23 15.52 -17.98
CA ASP A 125 6.78 16.44 -16.93
C ASP A 125 7.10 15.94 -15.51
N GLY A 126 7.59 14.70 -15.38
CA GLY A 126 7.85 14.07 -14.10
C GLY A 126 9.23 14.40 -13.52
N MET A 127 9.36 14.13 -12.23
CA MET A 127 10.62 14.18 -11.53
C MET A 127 11.44 12.92 -11.85
N LYS A 128 12.67 13.11 -12.32
CA LYS A 128 13.66 12.03 -12.47
C LYS A 128 14.20 11.63 -11.10
N LEU A 129 14.16 10.35 -10.80
CA LEU A 129 14.75 9.75 -9.61
C LEU A 129 15.77 8.69 -10.00
N VAL A 130 16.91 8.68 -9.31
CA VAL A 130 18.04 7.78 -9.53
C VAL A 130 18.23 6.91 -8.30
N ARG A 131 18.36 5.59 -8.51
CA ARG A 131 18.54 4.61 -7.45
C ARG A 131 19.88 4.81 -6.74
N GLN A 132 19.83 4.88 -5.42
CA GLN A 132 20.98 4.97 -4.53
C GLN A 132 21.32 3.63 -3.88
N ALA A 133 20.31 2.81 -3.59
CA ALA A 133 20.50 1.50 -3.01
C ALA A 133 19.34 0.55 -3.36
N THR A 134 19.65 -0.72 -3.47
CA THR A 134 18.70 -1.84 -3.52
C THR A 134 18.37 -2.32 -2.10
N CYS A 135 17.28 -3.06 -1.94
CA CYS A 135 16.92 -3.63 -0.64
C CYS A 135 18.04 -4.52 -0.04
N SER A 136 18.71 -5.33 -0.86
CA SER A 136 19.84 -6.15 -0.40
C SER A 136 21.01 -5.32 0.12
N GLU A 137 21.27 -4.15 -0.47
CA GLU A 137 22.32 -3.23 -0.01
C GLU A 137 21.92 -2.48 1.27
N ILE A 138 20.63 -2.18 1.44
CA ILE A 138 20.09 -1.57 2.66
C ILE A 138 20.19 -2.55 3.83
N GLU A 139 19.76 -3.79 3.62
CA GLU A 139 19.87 -4.87 4.61
C GLU A 139 21.32 -5.15 5.01
N ALA A 140 22.25 -5.16 4.04
CA ALA A 140 23.67 -5.39 4.30
C ALA A 140 24.33 -4.28 5.15
N LYS A 141 23.80 -3.05 5.11
CA LYS A 141 24.28 -1.92 5.92
C LYS A 141 23.67 -1.89 7.32
N GLN A 142 22.64 -2.67 7.58
CA GLN A 142 22.00 -2.74 8.87
C GLN A 142 22.94 -3.44 9.86
N PRO A 143 23.27 -2.84 11.02
CA PRO A 143 24.14 -3.48 11.99
C PRO A 143 23.50 -4.77 12.48
N THR A 144 23.98 -5.90 11.96
CA THR A 144 23.69 -7.21 12.50
C THR A 144 24.38 -7.25 13.85
N THR A 145 23.67 -6.88 14.92
CA THR A 145 24.14 -7.18 16.26
C THR A 145 24.06 -8.70 16.36
N PRO A 146 25.19 -9.46 16.36
CA PRO A 146 25.09 -10.89 16.54
C PRO A 146 24.42 -11.14 17.90
N PRO A 147 23.49 -12.10 18.02
CA PRO A 147 23.04 -12.54 19.34
C PRO A 147 24.29 -12.95 20.13
N PRO A 148 24.44 -12.53 21.41
CA PRO A 148 25.65 -12.79 22.17
C PRO A 148 25.87 -14.31 22.26
N THR A 149 26.85 -14.81 21.52
CA THR A 149 27.17 -16.24 21.38
C THR A 149 28.07 -16.76 22.48
N ASP A 150 28.52 -15.92 23.42
CA ASP A 150 29.41 -16.35 24.49
C ASP A 150 28.81 -16.15 25.90
N PRO A 151 28.41 -17.23 26.58
CA PRO A 151 28.02 -17.21 27.99
C PRO A 151 29.12 -16.69 28.94
N SER A 152 30.40 -16.67 28.51
CA SER A 152 31.56 -16.30 29.32
C SER A 152 31.79 -14.79 29.43
N SER A 153 31.04 -13.97 28.69
CA SER A 153 31.18 -12.50 28.70
C SER A 153 30.23 -11.79 29.68
N ARG A 154 29.45 -12.53 30.47
CA ARG A 154 28.45 -11.95 31.37
C ARG A 154 29.08 -11.41 32.65
N PRO A 155 28.86 -10.12 33.00
CA PRO A 155 29.27 -9.60 34.31
C PRO A 155 28.54 -10.33 35.46
N PRO A 156 29.14 -10.38 36.68
CA PRO A 156 28.73 -11.28 37.76
C PRO A 156 27.31 -11.07 38.32
N TRP A 157 26.65 -9.99 37.94
CA TRP A 157 25.30 -9.64 38.40
C TRP A 157 24.18 -10.14 37.48
N TRP A 158 24.51 -10.83 36.38
CA TRP A 158 23.50 -11.43 35.50
C TRP A 158 22.86 -12.65 36.19
N PRO A 159 21.52 -12.70 36.36
CA PRO A 159 20.88 -13.84 36.99
C PRO A 159 21.10 -15.10 36.13
N PRO A 160 21.38 -16.27 36.75
CA PRO A 160 21.49 -17.52 36.02
C PRO A 160 20.15 -17.82 35.36
N THR A 161 20.22 -18.15 34.06
CA THR A 161 19.05 -18.42 33.22
C THR A 161 18.21 -19.55 33.82
N THR A 162 17.17 -19.22 34.58
CA THR A 162 16.08 -20.14 34.87
C THR A 162 15.36 -20.39 33.57
N THR A 163 15.55 -21.60 33.02
CA THR A 163 14.64 -22.34 32.14
C THR A 163 13.73 -21.49 31.25
N ASN A 164 14.12 -21.34 29.98
CA ASN A 164 13.25 -20.79 28.96
C ASN A 164 12.07 -21.78 28.75
N PRO A 165 10.81 -21.42 29.01
CA PRO A 165 9.66 -22.34 28.96
C PRO A 165 9.31 -22.86 27.56
N TRP A 166 9.94 -22.31 26.52
CA TRP A 166 9.52 -22.44 25.13
C TRP A 166 10.33 -23.44 24.30
N LEU A 167 11.30 -24.16 24.91
CA LEU A 167 11.95 -25.28 24.24
C LEU A 167 11.20 -26.59 24.54
N LYS A 168 10.00 -26.76 23.97
CA LYS A 168 9.40 -28.10 23.86
C LYS A 168 9.90 -28.78 22.60
N LYS A 169 10.49 -29.95 22.83
CA LYS A 169 11.02 -30.92 21.86
C LYS A 169 9.96 -31.32 20.83
N SER A 170 10.45 -31.65 19.64
CA SER A 170 9.67 -32.23 18.55
C SER A 170 9.08 -33.61 18.89
N SER A 171 8.03 -33.91 18.13
CA SER A 171 7.36 -35.20 17.86
C SER A 171 6.48 -35.83 18.96
N THR A 172 5.16 -35.67 18.82
CA THR A 172 4.21 -36.79 18.94
C THR A 172 2.99 -36.50 18.05
N SER A 173 2.78 -37.34 17.04
CA SER A 173 1.54 -37.47 16.26
C SER A 173 0.37 -37.75 17.20
N THR A 174 -0.67 -36.91 17.22
CA THR A 174 -2.01 -37.28 17.74
C THR A 174 -3.09 -36.40 17.09
N ASP A 175 -4.25 -37.00 16.96
CA ASP A 175 -5.32 -36.71 15.99
C ASP A 175 -5.92 -35.30 15.92
N HIS A 176 -6.43 -35.02 14.73
CA HIS A 176 -7.22 -33.86 14.33
C HIS A 176 -8.51 -33.75 15.16
N PRO A 177 -8.78 -32.64 15.88
CA PRO A 177 -10.10 -32.41 16.42
C PRO A 177 -11.03 -31.89 15.32
N THR A 178 -12.13 -32.61 15.09
CA THR A 178 -13.27 -32.21 14.27
C THR A 178 -13.94 -30.99 14.87
N TRP A 179 -14.00 -29.89 14.12
CA TRP A 179 -14.80 -28.73 14.49
C TRP A 179 -16.28 -29.03 14.27
N ASN A 180 -17.01 -29.16 15.38
CA ASN A 180 -18.47 -29.22 15.37
C ASN A 180 -19.03 -27.83 15.03
N ASN A 181 -19.76 -27.75 13.93
CA ASN A 181 -20.52 -26.57 13.53
C ASN A 181 -21.79 -26.47 14.39
N GLU A 182 -21.73 -25.79 15.53
CA GLU A 182 -22.94 -25.31 16.19
C GLU A 182 -22.74 -23.86 16.66
N ILE A 183 -23.18 -22.92 15.82
CA ILE A 183 -23.60 -21.60 16.28
C ILE A 183 -25.13 -21.55 16.12
N SER A 184 -25.77 -21.38 17.27
CA SER A 184 -27.20 -21.36 17.51
C SER A 184 -27.95 -20.42 16.57
N ARG A 185 -29.02 -20.94 15.95
CA ARG A 185 -30.06 -20.14 15.29
C ARG A 185 -30.68 -19.17 16.30
N ALA A 186 -30.32 -17.89 16.23
CA ALA A 186 -31.20 -16.83 16.72
C ALA A 186 -32.36 -16.70 15.73
N ALA A 187 -33.52 -17.20 16.12
CA ALA A 187 -34.77 -16.98 15.41
C ALA A 187 -35.14 -15.49 15.51
N HIS A 188 -35.13 -14.78 14.38
CA HIS A 188 -35.93 -13.58 14.23
C HIS A 188 -36.97 -13.79 13.13
N ALA A 189 -38.20 -13.55 13.57
CA ALA A 189 -39.43 -13.89 12.92
C ALA A 189 -39.61 -13.22 11.55
N SER A 190 -40.26 -13.97 10.68
CA SER A 190 -40.76 -13.57 9.37
C SER A 190 -41.79 -12.45 9.50
N SER A 191 -41.60 -11.36 8.77
CA SER A 191 -42.70 -10.48 8.34
C SER A 191 -42.57 -10.22 6.84
N ALA A 192 -43.58 -10.67 6.10
CA ALA A 192 -43.68 -10.67 4.66
C ALA A 192 -43.66 -9.26 4.02
N PRO A 193 -43.29 -9.13 2.74
CA PRO A 193 -43.36 -7.88 2.00
C PRO A 193 -44.80 -7.55 1.62
N GLN A 194 -45.28 -6.36 1.99
CA GLN A 194 -46.52 -5.82 1.43
C GLN A 194 -46.25 -5.27 0.03
N SER A 195 -46.84 -5.95 -0.94
CA SER A 195 -47.07 -5.50 -2.32
C SER A 195 -47.88 -4.22 -2.33
N VAL A 196 -47.36 -3.16 -2.96
CA VAL A 196 -48.18 -2.03 -3.42
C VAL A 196 -48.17 -2.05 -4.94
N THR A 197 -49.30 -2.46 -5.51
CA THR A 197 -49.58 -2.51 -6.94
C THR A 197 -50.62 -1.44 -7.33
N LEU A 198 -50.40 -0.88 -8.53
CA LEU A 198 -51.29 -0.04 -9.36
C LEU A 198 -51.63 1.36 -8.78
N TRP A 199 -51.77 2.45 -9.55
CA TRP A 199 -52.45 2.58 -10.83
C TRP A 199 -51.82 3.66 -11.73
N THR A 200 -51.77 3.34 -13.02
CA THR A 200 -51.71 4.25 -14.17
C THR A 200 -52.82 5.31 -14.13
N ARG A 201 -52.49 6.57 -14.46
CA ARG A 201 -53.39 7.48 -15.19
C ARG A 201 -52.60 8.31 -16.20
N LEU A 202 -52.79 7.98 -17.48
CA LEU A 202 -52.70 8.91 -18.59
C LEU A 202 -53.76 9.99 -18.42
N ALA A 203 -53.36 11.25 -18.59
CA ALA A 203 -54.25 12.31 -19.04
C ALA A 203 -53.47 13.22 -20.00
N ALA A 204 -53.83 13.12 -21.28
CA ALA A 204 -53.52 14.11 -22.29
C ALA A 204 -54.59 15.21 -22.27
N ALA A 205 -54.18 16.47 -22.47
CA ALA A 205 -54.95 17.55 -23.12
C ALA A 205 -54.03 18.79 -23.20
N VAL A 206 -53.50 19.17 -24.38
CA VAL A 206 -54.10 19.99 -25.46
C VAL A 206 -53.88 21.51 -25.25
N SER A 207 -52.96 22.02 -26.07
CA SER A 207 -52.95 23.28 -26.85
C SER A 207 -52.99 24.69 -26.24
N ALA A 208 -52.28 25.59 -26.96
CA ALA A 208 -52.53 27.03 -27.18
C ALA A 208 -51.85 27.99 -26.17
N ILE A 209 -51.24 29.15 -26.46
CA ILE A 209 -51.14 30.07 -27.62
C ILE A 209 -49.94 31.03 -27.37
N LEU A 210 -49.43 31.65 -28.45
CA LEU A 210 -48.46 32.75 -28.53
C LEU A 210 -48.58 33.85 -27.45
N VAL A 211 -47.44 34.41 -27.04
CA VAL A 211 -47.11 35.85 -27.15
C VAL A 211 -45.63 35.98 -27.48
#